data_AF-A0A026VTI5-F1
#
_entry.id   AF-A0A026VTI5-F1
#
_cell.length_a   1.000
_cell.length_b   1.000
_cell.length_c   1.000
_cell.angle_alpha   90.00
_cell.angle_beta   90.00
_cell.angle_gamma   90.00
#
_symmetry.space_group_name_H-M   'P 1'
#
loop_
_entity.id
_entity.type
_entity.pdbx_description
1 polymer ?
#
loop_
_entity_poly.entity_id
_entity_poly.type
_entity_poly.pdbx_seq_one_letter_code
_entity_poly.pdbx_strand_id
1 'polypeptide(L)'
;MVICIVTEHLRLMRFYLLAVGLWPYYRTNLVRLQFFLCFSILLSFVIFQLTPFLVDDCTVNIIIKNLSITSYFSIYMIAHVAGWASDDKIKGLLEHLQLICNQLKDENEFAIIKKYGNHAKRYAAVLTSFSMCSMFGIMLLPFWPRILTIVSLINESQTYAKVQITTEYFINQEKYLYLILLHLDTVLWIGSSTLMGIGLLLLGYCQHMCGIFSIARIFKNMLIEGDIETCMLHIIIIGILFILLYLLNSLGQDITDHSNYVLSTAYNVKWYTAPLRIQKLILVLLQRGNKTFTLTIAKMLLLSRESFAT
;
A
#
# COMPACT_ATOMS: atom_id res chain seq x y z
N MET A 1 -30.50 15.51 21.21
CA MET A 1 -29.96 15.59 19.83
C MET A 1 -28.60 14.89 19.81
N VAL A 2 -28.58 13.55 19.76
CA VAL A 2 -27.33 12.75 19.84
C VAL A 2 -27.07 12.17 18.45
N ILE A 3 -26.68 13.04 17.52
CA ILE A 3 -26.10 12.59 16.25
C ILE A 3 -24.65 12.23 16.55
N CYS A 4 -24.52 10.96 16.93
CA CYS A 4 -23.36 10.11 17.13
C CYS A 4 -22.00 10.69 16.66
N ILE A 5 -21.19 11.15 17.61
CA ILE A 5 -19.77 11.55 17.44
C ILE A 5 -18.98 10.52 16.61
N VAL A 6 -19.28 9.25 16.79
CA VAL A 6 -18.68 8.11 16.09
C VAL A 6 -18.93 8.20 14.58
N THR A 7 -20.13 8.61 14.15
CA THR A 7 -20.45 8.76 12.73
C THR A 7 -19.74 9.94 12.07
N GLU A 8 -19.46 11.01 12.83
CA GLU A 8 -18.71 12.15 12.30
C GLU A 8 -17.21 11.83 12.18
N HIS A 9 -16.63 11.19 13.19
CA HIS A 9 -15.21 10.83 13.20
C HIS A 9 -14.86 9.71 12.21
N LEU A 10 -15.78 8.78 11.97
CA LEU A 10 -15.58 7.65 11.04
C LEU A 10 -16.05 7.96 9.62
N ARG A 11 -16.32 9.22 9.27
CA ARG A 11 -16.81 9.59 7.94
C ARG A 11 -15.88 9.15 6.81
N LEU A 12 -14.56 9.30 7.00
CA LEU A 12 -13.55 8.90 6.01
C LEU A 12 -13.51 7.38 5.85
N MET A 13 -13.46 6.64 6.95
CA MET A 13 -13.54 5.17 6.95
C MET A 13 -14.80 4.69 6.22
N ARG A 14 -15.96 5.31 6.50
CA ARG A 14 -17.23 5.01 5.85
C ARG A 14 -17.18 5.20 4.35
N PHE A 15 -16.56 6.28 3.87
CA PHE A 15 -16.41 6.54 2.44
C PHE A 15 -15.66 5.40 1.73
N TYR A 16 -14.50 4.99 2.24
CA TYR A 16 -13.71 3.91 1.63
C TYR A 16 -14.44 2.57 1.62
N LEU A 17 -15.04 2.16 2.75
CA LEU A 17 -15.74 0.89 2.82
C LEU A 17 -17.02 0.86 1.99
N LEU A 18 -17.74 1.99 1.88
CA LEU A 18 -18.89 2.09 0.98
C LEU A 18 -18.47 1.98 -0.49
N ALA A 19 -17.35 2.60 -0.87
CA ALA A 19 -16.86 2.57 -2.24
C ALA A 19 -16.56 1.13 -2.74
N VAL A 20 -16.13 0.24 -1.84
CA VAL A 20 -15.83 -1.16 -2.17
C VAL A 20 -16.93 -2.14 -1.70
N GLY A 21 -18.08 -1.65 -1.24
CA GLY A 21 -19.19 -2.50 -0.81
C GLY A 21 -18.95 -3.30 0.48
N LEU A 22 -18.03 -2.87 1.34
CA LEU A 22 -17.67 -3.51 2.62
C LEU A 22 -18.32 -2.84 3.86
N TRP A 23 -19.25 -1.89 3.68
CA TRP A 23 -19.83 -1.18 4.83
C TRP A 23 -20.94 -1.99 5.54
N PRO A 24 -20.88 -2.13 6.89
CA PRO A 24 -21.72 -3.10 7.61
C PRO A 24 -23.18 -2.75 7.83
N TYR A 25 -23.56 -1.47 7.86
CA TYR A 25 -24.91 -1.10 8.34
C TYR A 25 -26.03 -1.21 7.30
N TYR A 26 -25.71 -1.35 6.00
CA TYR A 26 -26.73 -1.40 4.94
C TYR A 26 -26.28 -2.27 3.75
N ARG A 27 -26.64 -3.56 3.75
CA ARG A 27 -26.53 -4.42 2.56
C ARG A 27 -27.74 -4.22 1.65
N THR A 28 -27.76 -3.11 0.93
CA THR A 28 -28.66 -2.98 -0.23
C THR A 28 -28.20 -3.94 -1.34
N ASN A 29 -29.08 -4.28 -2.28
CA ASN A 29 -28.69 -5.06 -3.46
C ASN A 29 -27.52 -4.42 -4.23
N LEU A 30 -27.43 -3.08 -4.20
CA LEU A 30 -26.32 -2.32 -4.78
C LEU A 30 -24.98 -2.59 -4.08
N VAL A 31 -24.93 -2.60 -2.75
CA VAL A 31 -23.70 -2.87 -1.98
C VAL A 31 -23.21 -4.30 -2.22
N ARG A 32 -24.15 -5.26 -2.29
CA ARG A 32 -23.83 -6.65 -2.62
C ARG A 32 -23.28 -6.79 -4.04
N LEU A 33 -23.87 -6.08 -5.01
CA LEU A 33 -23.38 -6.03 -6.38
C LEU A 33 -21.98 -5.42 -6.44
N GLN A 34 -21.74 -4.28 -5.77
CA GLN A 34 -20.44 -3.63 -5.68
C GLN A 34 -19.37 -4.57 -5.15
N PHE A 35 -19.66 -5.30 -4.07
CA PHE A 35 -18.76 -6.30 -3.52
C PHE A 35 -18.39 -7.37 -4.56
N PHE A 36 -19.38 -8.01 -5.19
CA PHE A 36 -19.10 -9.04 -6.19
C PHE A 36 -18.33 -8.50 -7.39
N LEU A 37 -18.63 -7.29 -7.85
CA LEU A 37 -17.88 -6.64 -8.93
C LEU A 37 -16.42 -6.39 -8.55
N CYS A 38 -16.16 -5.78 -7.39
CA CYS A 38 -14.81 -5.53 -6.89
C CYS A 38 -14.03 -6.83 -6.68
N PHE A 39 -14.67 -7.85 -6.08
CA PHE A 39 -14.08 -9.17 -5.89
C PHE A 39 -13.74 -9.85 -7.22
N SER A 40 -14.64 -9.81 -8.21
CA SER A 40 -14.38 -10.38 -9.53
C SER A 40 -13.22 -9.69 -10.25
N ILE A 41 -13.09 -8.36 -10.14
CA ILE A 41 -11.96 -7.62 -10.72
C ILE A 41 -10.65 -8.05 -10.06
N LEU A 42 -10.58 -8.09 -8.72
CA LEU A 42 -9.38 -8.53 -8.01
C LEU A 42 -9.03 -10.01 -8.33
N LEU A 43 -10.04 -10.89 -8.41
CA LEU A 43 -9.85 -12.30 -8.76
C LEU A 43 -9.33 -12.47 -10.18
N SER A 44 -9.87 -11.72 -11.14
CA SER A 44 -9.45 -11.80 -12.54
C SER A 44 -7.97 -11.50 -12.70
N PHE A 45 -7.44 -10.51 -11.96
CA PHE A 45 -6.02 -10.18 -11.98
C PHE A 45 -5.15 -11.36 -11.49
N VAL A 46 -5.53 -12.00 -10.38
CA VAL A 46 -4.83 -13.18 -9.85
C VAL A 46 -4.84 -14.31 -10.87
N ILE A 47 -5.99 -14.58 -11.50
CA ILE A 47 -6.10 -15.62 -12.54
C ILE A 47 -5.18 -15.32 -13.71
N PHE A 48 -5.18 -14.08 -14.22
CA PHE A 48 -4.31 -13.69 -15.33
C PHE A 48 -2.83 -13.84 -14.97
N GLN A 49 -2.43 -13.49 -13.75
CA GLN A 49 -1.05 -13.66 -13.28
C GLN A 49 -0.62 -15.13 -13.20
N LEU A 50 -1.57 -16.05 -13.05
CA LEU A 50 -1.31 -17.50 -13.01
C LEU A 50 -1.30 -18.17 -14.39
N THR A 51 -1.86 -17.54 -15.44
CA THR A 51 -1.88 -18.11 -16.80
C THR A 51 -0.51 -18.49 -17.37
N PRO A 52 0.61 -17.79 -17.09
CA PRO A 52 1.93 -18.19 -17.58
C PRO A 52 2.41 -19.55 -17.07
N PHE A 53 1.86 -20.06 -15.96
CA PHE A 53 2.18 -21.41 -15.46
C PHE A 53 1.58 -22.53 -16.31
N LEU A 54 0.60 -22.22 -17.16
CA LEU A 54 -0.05 -23.20 -18.03
C LEU A 54 0.68 -23.42 -19.35
N VAL A 55 1.82 -22.73 -19.58
CA VAL A 55 2.59 -22.79 -20.82
C VAL A 55 3.93 -23.45 -20.57
N ASP A 56 4.31 -24.36 -21.46
CA ASP A 56 5.44 -25.31 -21.30
C ASP A 56 6.83 -24.64 -21.16
N ASP A 57 7.00 -23.38 -21.56
CA ASP A 57 8.31 -22.69 -21.60
C ASP A 57 8.66 -21.86 -20.34
N CYS A 58 8.28 -22.32 -19.15
CA CYS A 58 8.37 -21.50 -17.94
C CYS A 58 9.78 -21.54 -17.28
N THR A 59 10.50 -20.41 -17.31
CA THR A 59 11.81 -20.27 -16.64
C THR A 59 11.65 -19.98 -15.14
N VAL A 60 12.54 -20.54 -14.29
CA VAL A 60 12.52 -20.35 -12.81
C VAL A 60 12.43 -18.88 -12.38
N ASN A 61 13.11 -17.96 -13.08
CA ASN A 61 13.05 -16.52 -12.77
C ASN A 61 11.64 -15.91 -13.01
N ILE A 62 10.96 -16.35 -14.08
CA ILE A 62 9.60 -15.91 -14.41
C ILE A 62 8.61 -16.42 -13.36
N ILE A 63 8.79 -17.68 -12.93
CA ILE A 63 8.01 -18.31 -11.87
C ILE A 63 8.12 -17.52 -10.56
N ILE A 64 9.35 -17.23 -10.11
CA ILE A 64 9.59 -16.49 -8.87
C ILE A 64 8.98 -15.09 -8.93
N LYS A 65 9.17 -14.37 -10.05
CA LYS A 65 8.60 -13.03 -10.25
C LYS A 65 7.07 -13.07 -10.20
N ASN A 66 6.43 -14.00 -10.91
CA ASN A 66 4.98 -14.10 -10.96
C ASN A 66 4.37 -14.50 -9.61
N LEU A 67 5.01 -15.41 -8.88
CA LEU A 67 4.60 -15.76 -7.51
C LEU A 67 4.72 -14.58 -6.55
N SER A 68 5.80 -13.80 -6.63
CA SER A 68 5.99 -12.61 -5.79
C SER A 68 4.93 -11.53 -6.07
N ILE A 69 4.55 -11.34 -7.33
CA ILE A 69 3.48 -10.40 -7.69
C ILE A 69 2.14 -10.95 -7.21
N THR A 70 1.87 -12.23 -7.46
CA THR A 70 0.61 -12.88 -7.08
C THR A 70 0.41 -12.85 -5.55
N SER A 71 1.46 -13.07 -4.77
CA SER A 71 1.38 -13.04 -3.30
C SER A 71 1.01 -11.64 -2.78
N TYR A 72 1.57 -10.57 -3.36
CA TYR A 72 1.20 -9.20 -3.01
C TYR A 72 -0.29 -8.91 -3.28
N PHE A 73 -0.79 -9.23 -4.47
CA PHE A 73 -2.20 -9.01 -4.81
C PHE A 73 -3.15 -9.95 -4.06
N SER A 74 -2.68 -11.13 -3.63
CA SER A 74 -3.44 -12.04 -2.78
C SER A 74 -3.76 -11.41 -1.41
N ILE A 75 -2.92 -10.51 -0.90
CA ILE A 75 -3.21 -9.77 0.34
C ILE A 75 -4.47 -8.93 0.20
N TYR A 76 -4.65 -8.24 -0.93
CA TYR A 76 -5.87 -7.47 -1.20
C TYR A 76 -7.12 -8.35 -1.24
N MET A 77 -7.03 -9.52 -1.86
CA MET A 77 -8.11 -10.50 -1.91
C MET A 77 -8.48 -11.03 -0.53
N ILE A 78 -7.48 -11.45 0.25
CA ILE A 78 -7.68 -11.94 1.62
C ILE A 78 -8.33 -10.85 2.47
N ALA A 79 -7.82 -9.62 2.41
CA ALA A 79 -8.39 -8.50 3.16
C ALA A 79 -9.84 -8.20 2.76
N HIS A 80 -10.15 -8.24 1.47
CA HIS A 80 -11.50 -7.99 0.96
C HIS A 80 -12.50 -9.07 1.42
N VAL A 81 -12.11 -10.35 1.36
CA VAL A 81 -12.93 -11.47 1.86
C VAL A 81 -13.07 -11.41 3.38
N ALA A 82 -11.97 -11.14 4.11
CA ALA A 82 -11.99 -11.06 5.57
C ALA A 82 -12.90 -9.93 6.07
N GLY A 83 -12.90 -8.78 5.40
CA GLY A 83 -13.81 -7.67 5.69
C GLY A 83 -15.27 -8.07 5.53
N TRP A 84 -15.61 -8.78 4.45
CA TRP A 84 -16.98 -9.26 4.20
C TRP A 84 -17.42 -10.37 5.16
N ALA A 85 -16.53 -11.29 5.50
CA ALA A 85 -16.82 -12.39 6.42
C ALA A 85 -16.97 -11.89 7.88
N SER A 86 -16.31 -10.78 8.22
CA SER A 86 -16.33 -10.20 9.57
C SER A 86 -17.39 -9.10 9.74
N ASP A 87 -18.32 -8.97 8.79
CA ASP A 87 -19.30 -7.88 8.72
C ASP A 87 -20.12 -7.73 10.01
N ASP A 88 -20.70 -8.83 10.49
CA ASP A 88 -21.51 -8.85 11.72
C ASP A 88 -20.68 -8.46 12.96
N LYS A 89 -19.41 -8.86 13.00
CA LYS A 89 -18.50 -8.51 14.10
C LYS A 89 -18.15 -7.02 14.09
N ILE A 90 -17.82 -6.47 12.93
CA ILE A 90 -17.53 -5.03 12.77
C ILE A 90 -18.77 -4.21 13.12
N LYS A 91 -19.95 -4.65 12.69
CA LYS A 91 -21.22 -4.03 13.06
C LYS A 91 -21.41 -4.00 14.58
N GLY A 92 -21.30 -5.16 15.22
CA GLY A 92 -21.44 -5.29 16.68
C GLY A 92 -20.44 -4.43 17.46
N LEU A 93 -19.18 -4.35 17.01
CA LEU A 93 -18.17 -3.46 17.61
C LEU A 93 -18.57 -1.98 17.49
N LEU A 94 -19.10 -1.56 16.34
CA LEU A 94 -19.51 -0.17 16.14
C LEU A 94 -20.76 0.18 16.96
N GLU A 95 -21.73 -0.74 17.07
CA GLU A 95 -22.93 -0.57 17.90
C GLU A 95 -22.55 -0.47 19.38
N HIS A 96 -21.66 -1.35 19.84
CA HIS A 96 -21.17 -1.36 21.21
C HIS A 96 -20.46 -0.04 21.56
N LEU A 97 -19.61 0.45 20.68
CA LEU A 97 -18.90 1.72 20.85
C LEU A 97 -19.87 2.91 20.89
N GLN A 98 -20.92 2.89 20.06
CA GLN A 98 -21.97 3.91 20.10
C GLN A 98 -22.80 3.85 21.40
N LEU A 99 -23.11 2.65 21.89
CA LEU A 99 -23.80 2.47 23.17
C LEU A 99 -22.99 3.04 24.33
N ILE A 100 -21.68 2.77 24.40
CA ILE A 100 -20.80 3.35 25.43
C ILE A 100 -20.82 4.87 25.35
N CYS A 101 -20.69 5.44 24.14
CA CYS A 101 -20.71 6.89 23.96
C CYS A 101 -22.04 7.52 24.41
N ASN A 102 -23.16 6.82 24.26
CA ASN A 102 -24.49 7.30 24.68
C ASN A 102 -24.72 7.22 26.20
N GLN A 103 -23.95 6.39 26.91
CA GLN A 103 -24.08 6.23 28.37
C GLN A 103 -23.32 7.30 29.15
N LEU A 104 -22.37 8.00 28.52
CA LEU A 104 -21.59 9.06 29.14
C LEU A 104 -22.47 10.28 29.42
N LYS A 105 -22.44 10.76 30.66
CA LYS A 105 -23.26 11.90 31.12
C LYS A 105 -22.42 13.08 31.60
N ASP A 106 -21.14 12.86 31.95
CA ASP A 106 -20.24 13.90 32.42
C ASP A 106 -19.65 14.70 31.23
N GLU A 107 -19.64 16.02 31.37
CA GLU A 107 -19.03 16.94 30.41
C GLU A 107 -17.51 16.70 30.27
N ASN A 108 -16.83 16.31 31.36
CA ASN A 108 -15.40 16.01 31.33
C ASN A 108 -15.09 14.74 30.53
N GLU A 109 -15.88 13.68 30.74
CA GLU A 109 -15.79 12.43 29.98
C GLU A 109 -16.05 12.67 28.49
N PHE A 110 -17.06 13.48 28.19
CA PHE A 110 -17.39 13.87 26.82
C PHE A 110 -16.25 14.65 26.15
N ALA A 111 -15.61 15.58 26.86
CA ALA A 111 -14.47 16.34 26.36
C ALA A 111 -13.29 15.44 25.99
N ILE A 112 -13.04 14.39 26.78
CA ILE A 112 -11.97 13.40 26.54
C ILE A 112 -12.26 12.58 25.28
N ILE A 113 -13.46 12.01 25.14
CA ILE A 113 -13.82 11.24 23.94
C ILE A 113 -13.74 12.13 22.69
N LYS A 114 -14.18 13.38 22.79
CA LYS A 114 -14.08 14.34 21.69
C LYS A 114 -12.62 14.61 21.31
N LYS A 115 -11.71 14.69 22.27
CA LYS A 115 -10.26 14.84 22.03
C LYS A 115 -9.69 13.66 21.25
N TYR A 116 -9.91 12.42 21.70
CA TYR A 116 -9.41 11.22 21.00
C TYR A 116 -10.07 11.01 19.64
N GLY A 117 -11.35 11.33 19.52
CA GLY A 117 -12.05 11.33 18.23
C GLY A 117 -11.49 12.35 17.23
N ASN A 118 -11.10 13.54 17.71
CA ASN A 118 -10.38 14.51 16.88
C ASN A 118 -8.99 14.02 16.46
N HIS A 119 -8.28 13.29 17.33
CA HIS A 119 -7.02 12.62 16.95
C HIS A 119 -7.27 11.58 15.85
N ALA A 120 -8.28 10.71 16.00
CA ALA A 120 -8.65 9.74 14.97
C ALA A 120 -8.98 10.41 13.63
N LYS A 121 -9.73 11.52 13.65
CA LYS A 121 -10.07 12.31 12.45
C LYS A 121 -8.82 12.91 11.79
N ARG A 122 -7.88 13.45 12.57
CA ARG A 122 -6.60 13.98 12.06
C ARG A 122 -5.73 12.88 11.47
N TYR A 123 -5.57 11.75 12.15
CA TYR A 123 -4.81 10.61 11.64
C TYR A 123 -5.44 10.05 10.37
N ALA A 124 -6.77 9.92 10.32
CA ALA A 124 -7.47 9.51 9.13
C ALA A 124 -7.24 10.48 7.95
N ALA A 125 -7.29 11.79 8.18
CA ALA A 125 -7.01 12.78 7.15
C ALA A 125 -5.56 12.71 6.62
N VAL A 126 -4.58 12.58 7.52
CA VAL A 126 -3.16 12.46 7.14
C VAL A 126 -2.91 11.17 6.36
N LEU A 127 -3.40 10.03 6.85
CA LEU A 127 -3.19 8.72 6.23
C LEU A 127 -3.87 8.64 4.85
N THR A 128 -5.08 9.19 4.72
CA THR A 128 -5.79 9.26 3.43
C THR A 128 -5.11 10.21 2.45
N SER A 129 -4.63 11.36 2.90
CA SER A 129 -3.84 12.28 2.05
C SER A 129 -2.57 11.62 1.54
N PHE A 130 -1.84 10.93 2.42
CA PHE A 130 -0.61 10.22 2.05
C PHE A 130 -0.90 9.11 1.03
N SER A 131 -1.92 8.28 1.29
CA SER A 131 -2.32 7.20 0.39
C SER A 131 -2.80 7.71 -0.97
N MET A 132 -3.55 8.81 -1.02
CA MET A 132 -3.97 9.40 -2.29
C MET A 132 -2.74 9.86 -3.08
N CYS A 133 -1.81 10.56 -2.43
CA CYS A 133 -0.58 11.02 -3.05
C CYS A 133 0.27 9.85 -3.61
N SER A 134 0.42 8.76 -2.85
CA SER A 134 1.17 7.59 -3.31
C SER A 134 0.50 6.91 -4.50
N MET A 135 -0.84 6.80 -4.49
CA MET A 135 -1.60 6.20 -5.59
C MET A 135 -1.51 7.03 -6.88
N PHE A 136 -1.57 8.36 -6.79
CA PHE A 136 -1.31 9.23 -7.94
C PHE A 136 0.12 9.07 -8.47
N GLY A 137 1.12 8.95 -7.59
CA GLY A 137 2.50 8.70 -7.98
C GLY A 137 2.67 7.39 -8.76
N ILE A 138 2.06 6.30 -8.26
CA ILE A 138 2.09 4.99 -8.92
C ILE A 138 1.40 5.04 -10.29
N MET A 139 0.25 5.72 -10.41
CA MET A 139 -0.47 5.86 -11.67
C MET A 139 0.36 6.58 -12.75
N LEU A 140 1.21 7.53 -12.36
CA LEU A 140 2.04 8.30 -13.28
C LEU A 140 3.34 7.59 -13.69
N LEU A 141 3.81 6.64 -12.88
CA LEU A 141 5.09 5.95 -13.08
C LEU A 141 5.19 5.19 -14.42
N PRO A 142 4.15 4.48 -14.91
CA PRO A 142 4.15 3.83 -16.22
C PRO A 142 4.31 4.80 -17.41
N PHE A 143 3.93 6.07 -17.26
CA PHE A 143 4.01 7.08 -18.31
C PHE A 143 5.37 7.74 -18.40
N TRP A 144 6.14 7.75 -17.29
CA TRP A 144 7.47 8.34 -17.21
C TRP A 144 8.46 7.87 -18.29
N PRO A 145 8.68 6.55 -18.49
CA PRO A 145 9.60 6.08 -19.54
C PRO A 145 9.15 6.50 -20.94
N ARG A 146 7.84 6.67 -21.18
CA ARG A 146 7.32 7.09 -22.49
C ARG A 146 7.59 8.58 -22.76
N ILE A 147 7.47 9.44 -21.75
CA ILE A 147 7.86 10.85 -21.85
C ILE A 147 9.36 10.95 -22.12
N LEU A 148 10.17 10.18 -21.39
CA LEU A 148 11.62 10.12 -21.62
C LEU A 148 11.96 9.65 -23.05
N THR A 149 11.22 8.70 -23.63
CA THR A 149 11.45 8.28 -25.03
C THR A 149 11.08 9.36 -26.05
N ILE A 150 10.06 10.19 -25.80
CA ILE A 150 9.70 11.31 -26.69
C ILE A 150 10.73 12.44 -26.58
N VAL A 151 11.20 12.74 -25.37
CA VAL A 151 12.24 13.76 -25.14
C VAL A 151 13.61 13.28 -25.66
N SER A 152 13.91 11.99 -25.54
CA SER A 152 15.08 11.31 -26.11
C SER A 152 14.82 10.95 -27.58
N LEU A 153 14.60 11.95 -28.43
CA LEU A 153 14.07 11.77 -29.79
C LEU A 153 14.95 10.96 -30.78
N ILE A 154 16.20 10.57 -30.48
CA ILE A 154 17.06 9.87 -31.47
C ILE A 154 18.08 8.95 -30.76
N ASN A 155 17.73 7.70 -30.43
CA ASN A 155 18.68 6.59 -30.56
C ASN A 155 17.94 5.25 -30.59
N GLU A 156 17.99 4.57 -31.73
CA GLU A 156 17.28 3.33 -32.10
C GLU A 156 17.64 2.07 -31.27
N SER A 157 18.06 2.16 -30.01
CA SER A 157 18.20 0.97 -29.13
C SER A 157 16.87 0.64 -28.46
N GLN A 158 15.92 0.34 -29.33
CA GLN A 158 14.48 0.20 -29.16
C GLN A 158 14.12 -1.15 -28.53
N THR A 159 14.38 -1.38 -27.23
CA THR A 159 13.85 -2.58 -26.51
C THR A 159 13.93 -2.55 -24.98
N TYR A 160 14.82 -1.76 -24.37
CA TYR A 160 15.15 -1.88 -22.94
C TYR A 160 14.07 -1.41 -21.96
N ALA A 161 13.03 -0.72 -22.43
CA ALA A 161 11.92 -0.19 -21.63
C ALA A 161 10.56 -0.82 -22.01
N LYS A 162 10.55 -2.09 -22.46
CA LYS A 162 9.35 -2.95 -22.44
C LYS A 162 8.97 -3.24 -20.98
N VAL A 163 8.36 -2.25 -20.34
CA VAL A 163 7.45 -2.32 -19.17
C VAL A 163 7.89 -3.32 -18.08
N GLN A 164 8.42 -2.79 -16.97
CA GLN A 164 8.91 -3.49 -15.78
C GLN A 164 7.92 -4.51 -15.16
N ILE A 165 6.64 -4.43 -15.55
CA ILE A 165 5.63 -5.48 -15.36
C ILE A 165 5.55 -6.30 -16.66
N THR A 166 6.48 -7.23 -16.83
CA THR A 166 6.40 -8.28 -17.84
C THR A 166 5.28 -9.25 -17.43
N THR A 167 4.03 -8.86 -17.62
CA THR A 167 2.96 -9.84 -17.77
C THR A 167 2.96 -10.20 -19.24
N GLU A 168 3.58 -11.33 -19.57
CA GLU A 168 3.40 -12.00 -20.86
C GLU A 168 1.94 -12.46 -20.95
N TYR A 169 1.03 -11.49 -21.11
CA TYR A 169 -0.31 -11.75 -21.57
C TYR A 169 -0.16 -12.38 -22.95
N PHE A 170 -0.75 -13.55 -23.14
CA PHE A 170 -0.87 -14.29 -24.41
C PHE A 170 -1.67 -13.55 -25.50
N ILE A 171 -1.78 -12.23 -25.39
CA ILE A 171 -2.56 -11.33 -26.23
C ILE A 171 -1.60 -10.22 -26.66
N ASN A 172 -1.53 -9.96 -27.97
CA ASN A 172 -0.64 -9.00 -28.62
C ASN A 172 -0.43 -7.71 -27.76
N GLN A 173 0.68 -7.64 -27.03
CA GLN A 173 0.89 -6.66 -25.95
C GLN A 173 0.77 -5.21 -26.46
N GLU A 174 1.21 -4.95 -27.69
CA GLU A 174 1.17 -3.62 -28.29
C GLU A 174 -0.26 -3.12 -28.55
N LYS A 175 -1.22 -4.03 -28.80
CA LYS A 175 -2.62 -3.67 -29.08
C LYS A 175 -3.45 -3.47 -27.81
N TYR A 176 -3.12 -4.16 -26.71
CA TYR A 176 -3.94 -4.18 -25.49
C TYR A 176 -3.26 -3.54 -24.26
N LEU A 177 -2.09 -2.92 -24.44
CA LEU A 177 -1.30 -2.31 -23.35
C LEU A 177 -2.12 -1.38 -22.45
N TYR A 178 -2.93 -0.50 -23.03
CA TYR A 178 -3.75 0.45 -22.26
C TYR A 178 -4.84 -0.24 -21.44
N LEU A 179 -5.40 -1.34 -21.95
CA LEU A 179 -6.44 -2.09 -21.25
C LEU A 179 -5.86 -2.87 -20.07
N ILE A 180 -4.67 -3.47 -20.25
CA ILE A 180 -3.93 -4.14 -19.16
C ILE A 180 -3.53 -3.14 -18.09
N LEU A 181 -3.01 -1.97 -18.49
CA LEU A 181 -2.64 -0.90 -17.56
C LEU A 181 -3.86 -0.39 -16.77
N LEU A 182 -4.97 -0.14 -17.46
CA LEU A 182 -6.23 0.24 -16.83
C LEU A 182 -6.70 -0.81 -15.82
N HIS A 183 -6.65 -2.10 -16.20
CA HIS A 183 -7.02 -3.18 -15.29
C HIS A 183 -6.13 -3.20 -14.04
N LEU A 184 -4.81 -3.07 -14.21
CA LEU A 184 -3.86 -3.00 -13.09
C LEU A 184 -4.12 -1.81 -12.17
N ASP A 185 -4.36 -0.62 -12.74
CA ASP A 185 -4.70 0.57 -11.97
C ASP A 185 -6.00 0.38 -11.19
N THR A 186 -7.04 -0.17 -11.82
CA THR A 186 -8.32 -0.43 -11.14
C THR A 186 -8.17 -1.42 -9.97
N VAL A 187 -7.36 -2.47 -10.13
CA VAL A 187 -7.07 -3.45 -9.07
C VAL A 187 -6.34 -2.78 -7.90
N LEU A 188 -5.33 -1.95 -8.18
CA LEU A 188 -4.62 -1.19 -7.16
C LEU A 188 -5.54 -0.22 -6.42
N TRP A 189 -6.41 0.50 -7.13
CA TRP A 189 -7.39 1.42 -6.52
C TRP A 189 -8.38 0.70 -5.60
N ILE A 190 -8.91 -0.44 -6.04
CA ILE A 190 -9.83 -1.26 -5.25
C ILE A 190 -9.09 -1.82 -4.02
N GLY A 191 -7.94 -2.46 -4.21
CA GLY A 191 -7.17 -3.09 -3.13
C GLY A 191 -6.64 -2.11 -2.10
N SER A 192 -6.13 -0.95 -2.53
CA SER A 192 -5.70 0.11 -1.60
C SER A 192 -6.89 0.68 -0.83
N SER A 193 -8.05 0.83 -1.46
CA SER A 193 -9.26 1.31 -0.78
C SER A 193 -9.77 0.34 0.28
N THR A 194 -9.68 -0.98 0.06
CA THR A 194 -10.07 -1.99 1.07
C THR A 194 -9.13 -1.97 2.26
N LEU A 195 -7.81 -2.00 2.03
CA LEU A 195 -6.81 -1.93 3.10
C LEU A 195 -6.91 -0.63 3.89
N MET A 196 -7.07 0.51 3.21
CA MET A 196 -7.25 1.80 3.87
C MET A 196 -8.54 1.81 4.71
N GLY A 197 -9.66 1.34 4.17
CA GLY A 197 -10.92 1.26 4.89
C GLY A 197 -10.82 0.43 6.17
N ILE A 198 -10.22 -0.77 6.09
CA ILE A 198 -10.01 -1.68 7.23
C ILE A 198 -8.98 -1.09 8.23
N GLY A 199 -7.90 -0.49 7.74
CA GLY A 199 -6.88 0.15 8.59
C GLY A 199 -7.42 1.35 9.37
N LEU A 200 -8.22 2.21 8.72
CA LEU A 200 -8.89 3.33 9.38
C LEU A 200 -9.94 2.88 10.39
N LEU A 201 -10.61 1.76 10.12
CA LEU A 201 -11.52 1.08 11.05
C LEU A 201 -10.83 0.73 12.37
N LEU A 202 -9.72 0.01 12.25
CA LEU A 202 -8.91 -0.44 13.38
C LEU A 202 -8.33 0.75 14.14
N LEU A 203 -7.77 1.74 13.42
CA LEU A 203 -7.19 2.93 14.04
C LEU A 203 -8.25 3.76 14.78
N GLY A 204 -9.42 3.96 14.17
CA GLY A 204 -10.55 4.64 14.83
C GLY A 204 -10.98 3.91 16.09
N TYR A 205 -11.13 2.59 16.03
CA TYR A 205 -11.49 1.77 17.19
C TYR A 205 -10.43 1.86 18.30
N CYS A 206 -9.15 1.74 17.97
CA CYS A 206 -8.05 1.89 18.94
C CYS A 206 -8.07 3.27 19.61
N GLN A 207 -8.27 4.36 18.85
CA GLN A 207 -8.33 5.71 19.42
C GLN A 207 -9.52 5.87 20.37
N HIS A 208 -10.69 5.33 20.02
CA HIS A 208 -11.86 5.35 20.89
C HIS A 208 -11.66 4.49 22.15
N MET A 209 -11.02 3.32 22.03
CA MET A 209 -10.64 2.49 23.18
C MET A 209 -9.64 3.21 24.09
N CYS A 210 -8.63 3.89 23.54
CA CYS A 210 -7.74 4.75 24.32
C CYS A 210 -8.51 5.85 25.05
N GLY A 211 -9.51 6.47 24.41
CA GLY A 211 -10.38 7.46 25.05
C GLY A 211 -11.15 6.88 26.24
N ILE A 212 -11.76 5.70 26.07
CA ILE A 212 -12.50 5.01 27.15
C ILE A 212 -11.53 4.60 28.28
N PHE A 213 -10.35 4.08 27.95
CA PHE A 213 -9.33 3.76 28.94
C PHE A 213 -8.85 4.99 29.70
N SER A 214 -8.76 6.15 29.05
CA SER A 214 -8.36 7.38 29.73
C SER A 214 -9.41 7.90 30.71
N ILE A 215 -10.69 7.70 30.41
CA ILE A 215 -11.81 7.95 31.33
C ILE A 215 -11.75 6.97 32.50
N ALA A 216 -11.62 5.67 32.19
CA ALA A 216 -11.48 4.63 33.21
C ALA A 216 -10.24 4.85 34.09
N ARG A 217 -9.14 5.38 33.54
CA ARG A 217 -7.94 5.77 34.27
C ARG A 217 -8.19 6.99 35.14
N ILE A 218 -8.95 7.99 34.72
CA ILE A 218 -9.31 9.10 35.63
C ILE A 218 -10.13 8.58 36.81
N PHE A 219 -11.06 7.66 36.54
CA PHE A 219 -11.82 6.95 37.57
C PHE A 219 -10.94 6.07 38.47
N LYS A 220 -9.93 5.40 37.89
CA LYS A 220 -9.00 4.50 38.56
C LYS A 220 -7.81 5.21 39.21
N ASN A 221 -7.43 6.41 38.79
CA ASN A 221 -6.39 7.23 39.42
C ASN A 221 -6.89 7.82 40.76
N MET A 222 -8.20 7.75 41.04
CA MET A 222 -8.73 7.83 42.42
C MET A 222 -8.45 6.55 43.25
N LEU A 223 -7.95 5.47 42.65
CA LEU A 223 -7.86 4.13 43.25
C LEU A 223 -6.55 3.34 43.05
N ILE A 224 -5.65 3.61 42.08
CA ILE A 224 -4.23 3.16 41.97
C ILE A 224 -3.62 3.60 40.62
N GLU A 225 -2.38 4.09 40.66
CA GLU A 225 -1.53 4.59 39.56
C GLU A 225 -0.99 3.50 38.61
N GLY A 226 -0.81 3.81 37.31
CA GLY A 226 -0.01 2.99 36.38
C GLY A 226 -0.26 3.22 34.87
N ASP A 227 0.81 3.56 34.14
CA ASP A 227 0.85 4.06 32.75
C ASP A 227 0.81 2.98 31.65
N ILE A 228 -0.37 2.74 31.05
CA ILE A 228 -0.58 1.80 29.93
C ILE A 228 -0.80 2.53 28.58
N GLU A 229 -1.25 3.78 28.62
CA GLU A 229 -1.60 4.56 27.43
C GLU A 229 -0.37 5.01 26.63
N THR A 230 0.70 5.39 27.32
CA THR A 230 1.96 5.77 26.68
C THR A 230 2.53 4.58 25.91
N CYS A 231 2.48 3.37 26.48
CA CYS A 231 2.95 2.14 25.84
C CYS A 231 2.18 1.78 24.57
N MET A 232 0.84 1.86 24.59
CA MET A 232 0.02 1.48 23.43
C MET A 232 0.20 2.44 22.24
N LEU A 233 0.35 3.74 22.50
CA LEU A 233 0.65 4.72 21.47
C LEU A 233 2.05 4.50 20.88
N HIS A 234 3.05 4.18 21.71
CA HIS A 234 4.39 3.85 21.23
C HIS A 234 4.39 2.58 20.38
N ILE A 235 3.66 1.52 20.76
CA ILE A 235 3.58 0.29 19.98
C ILE A 235 2.97 0.53 18.59
N ILE A 236 1.91 1.33 18.50
CA ILE A 236 1.26 1.67 17.22
C ILE A 236 2.17 2.55 16.36
N ILE A 237 2.84 3.54 16.95
CA ILE A 237 3.79 4.42 16.25
C ILE A 237 5.00 3.64 15.75
N ILE A 238 5.55 2.75 16.58
CA ILE A 238 6.63 1.84 16.22
C ILE A 238 6.18 0.93 15.08
N GLY A 239 4.99 0.35 15.14
CA GLY A 239 4.44 -0.49 14.06
C GLY A 239 4.30 0.25 12.72
N ILE A 240 3.79 1.49 12.75
CA ILE A 240 3.65 2.32 11.54
C ILE A 240 5.02 2.74 10.99
N LEU A 241 5.96 3.14 11.86
CA LEU A 241 7.35 3.43 11.49
C LEU A 241 8.02 2.20 10.88
N PHE A 242 7.78 1.02 11.43
CA PHE A 242 8.32 -0.24 10.95
C PHE A 242 7.80 -0.62 9.56
N ILE A 243 6.51 -0.41 9.31
CA ILE A 243 5.89 -0.61 7.99
C ILE A 243 6.45 0.40 6.97
N LEU A 244 6.59 1.67 7.34
CA LEU A 244 7.19 2.70 6.49
C LEU A 244 8.67 2.41 6.19
N LEU A 245 9.44 1.99 7.19
CA LEU A 245 10.82 1.55 7.04
C LEU A 245 10.92 0.33 6.12
N TYR A 246 10.04 -0.65 6.25
CA TYR A 246 10.02 -1.84 5.40
C TYR A 246 9.72 -1.49 3.93
N LEU A 247 8.74 -0.61 3.69
CA LEU A 247 8.39 -0.15 2.34
C LEU A 247 9.50 0.67 1.68
N LEU A 248 10.14 1.57 2.44
CA LEU A 248 11.29 2.33 1.95
C LEU A 248 12.47 1.41 1.64
N ASN A 249 12.82 0.49 2.54
CA ASN A 249 13.95 -0.42 2.34
C ASN A 249 13.73 -1.41 1.18
N SER A 250 12.50 -1.89 0.96
CA SER A 250 12.19 -2.74 -0.20
C SER A 250 12.32 -2.00 -1.52
N LEU A 251 11.83 -0.75 -1.61
CA LEU A 251 12.03 0.12 -2.77
C LEU A 251 13.51 0.42 -3.02
N GLY A 252 14.28 0.71 -1.96
CA GLY A 252 15.72 0.96 -2.05
C GLY A 252 16.50 -0.26 -2.55
N GLN A 253 16.10 -1.46 -2.11
CA GLN A 253 16.69 -2.72 -2.58
C GLN A 253 16.41 -2.96 -4.06
N ASP A 254 15.16 -2.78 -4.51
CA ASP A 254 14.79 -2.96 -5.92
C ASP A 254 15.59 -2.02 -6.85
N ILE A 255 15.82 -0.78 -6.42
CA ILE A 255 16.64 0.21 -7.15
C ILE A 255 18.11 -0.24 -7.18
N THR A 256 18.64 -0.71 -6.05
CA THR A 256 20.03 -1.15 -5.91
C THR A 256 20.30 -2.39 -6.76
N ASP A 257 19.41 -3.37 -6.71
CA ASP A 257 19.50 -4.62 -7.48
C ASP A 257 19.42 -4.33 -8.98
N HIS A 258 18.54 -3.43 -9.40
CA HIS A 258 18.45 -3.02 -10.79
C HIS A 258 19.72 -2.28 -11.26
N SER A 259 20.30 -1.42 -10.43
CA SER A 259 21.56 -0.74 -10.72
C SER A 259 22.72 -1.73 -10.88
N ASN A 260 22.83 -2.72 -10.00
CA ASN A 260 23.87 -3.75 -10.05
C ASN A 260 23.69 -4.66 -11.28
N TYR A 261 22.44 -4.96 -11.65
CA TYR A 261 22.11 -5.70 -12.86
C TYR A 261 22.55 -4.96 -14.13
N VAL A 262 22.27 -3.65 -14.23
CA VAL A 262 22.73 -2.83 -15.36
C VAL A 262 24.26 -2.77 -15.42
N LEU A 263 24.93 -2.63 -14.28
CA LEU A 263 26.39 -2.58 -14.21
C LEU A 263 27.06 -3.89 -14.65
N SER A 264 26.58 -5.03 -14.13
CA SER A 264 27.09 -6.35 -14.49
C SER A 264 26.85 -6.69 -15.97
N THR A 265 25.70 -6.28 -16.51
CA THR A 265 25.39 -6.42 -17.94
C THR A 265 26.32 -5.57 -18.80
N ALA A 266 26.59 -4.32 -18.40
CA ALA A 266 27.51 -3.44 -19.10
C ALA A 266 28.96 -3.95 -19.09
N TYR A 267 29.38 -4.62 -18.01
CA TYR A 267 30.71 -5.23 -17.88
C TYR A 267 30.88 -6.45 -18.79
N ASN A 268 29.86 -7.32 -18.89
CA ASN A 268 29.91 -8.58 -19.63
C ASN A 268 29.66 -8.43 -21.14
N VAL A 269 29.11 -7.30 -21.58
CA VAL A 269 28.98 -6.97 -23.01
C VAL A 269 30.36 -6.80 -23.63
N LYS A 270 30.54 -7.20 -24.90
CA LYS A 270 31.75 -6.97 -25.69
C LYS A 270 31.90 -5.49 -26.07
N TRP A 271 32.00 -4.59 -25.08
CA TRP A 271 32.00 -3.15 -25.27
C TRP A 271 33.17 -2.67 -26.15
N TYR A 272 34.27 -3.43 -26.21
CA TYR A 272 35.41 -3.17 -27.08
C TYR A 272 35.09 -3.29 -28.59
N THR A 273 33.95 -3.85 -28.99
CA THR A 273 33.49 -3.87 -30.39
C THR A 273 32.49 -2.75 -30.73
N ALA A 274 32.04 -1.98 -29.74
CA ALA A 274 31.11 -0.89 -29.95
C ALA A 274 31.79 0.39 -30.50
N PRO A 275 31.06 1.28 -31.19
CA PRO A 275 31.57 2.58 -31.62
C PRO A 275 32.21 3.39 -30.46
N LEU A 276 33.25 4.17 -30.77
CA LEU A 276 34.04 4.96 -29.80
C LEU A 276 33.20 5.81 -28.83
N ARG A 277 32.05 6.31 -29.28
CA ARG A 277 31.12 7.11 -28.46
C ARG A 277 30.44 6.28 -27.37
N ILE A 278 30.07 5.04 -27.68
CA ILE A 278 29.42 4.10 -26.76
C ILE A 278 30.45 3.50 -25.80
N GLN A 279 31.67 3.20 -26.27
CA GLN A 279 32.77 2.76 -25.41
C GLN A 279 33.08 3.76 -24.29
N LYS A 280 33.18 5.06 -24.62
CA LYS A 280 33.39 6.12 -23.62
C LYS A 280 32.25 6.19 -22.60
N LEU A 281 31.01 5.98 -23.04
CA LEU A 281 29.83 6.01 -22.16
C LEU A 281 29.82 4.82 -21.19
N ILE A 282 30.12 3.61 -21.70
CA ILE A 282 30.23 2.40 -20.89
C ILE A 282 31.39 2.50 -19.89
N LEU A 283 32.54 3.04 -20.31
CA LEU A 283 33.67 3.30 -19.42
C LEU A 283 33.29 4.25 -18.29
N VAL A 284 32.56 5.34 -18.57
CA VAL A 284 32.04 6.25 -17.53
C VAL A 284 31.07 5.52 -16.59
N LEU A 285 30.22 4.65 -17.12
CA LEU A 285 29.23 3.89 -16.35
C LEU A 285 29.92 2.88 -15.41
N LEU A 286 30.93 2.15 -15.90
CA LEU A 286 31.75 1.22 -15.11
C LEU A 286 32.62 1.95 -14.08
N GLN A 287 33.23 3.08 -14.45
CA GLN A 287 34.04 3.90 -13.54
C GLN A 287 33.18 4.51 -12.42
N ARG A 288 31.93 4.86 -12.71
CA ARG A 288 30.97 5.42 -11.73
C ARG A 288 30.30 4.33 -10.90
N GLY A 289 30.09 3.14 -11.44
CA GLY A 289 29.47 2.00 -10.78
C GLY A 289 30.42 1.10 -9.97
N ASN A 290 31.74 1.33 -10.01
CA ASN A 290 32.68 0.72 -9.06
C ASN A 290 32.48 1.23 -7.61
N LYS A 291 31.51 2.11 -7.38
CA LYS A 291 30.98 2.46 -6.06
C LYS A 291 29.59 1.82 -5.95
N THR A 292 29.38 0.99 -4.93
CA THR A 292 28.07 0.40 -4.65
C THR A 292 27.02 1.49 -4.56
N PHE A 293 25.97 1.40 -5.39
CA PHE A 293 24.90 2.38 -5.39
C PHE A 293 24.06 2.16 -4.13
N THR A 294 24.36 2.92 -3.08
CA THR A 294 23.68 2.82 -1.79
C THR A 294 22.86 4.08 -1.59
N LEU A 295 21.54 3.95 -1.66
CA LEU A 295 20.63 5.05 -1.41
C LEU A 295 20.70 5.35 0.09
N THR A 296 21.33 6.46 0.46
CA THR A 296 21.54 6.85 1.85
C THR A 296 20.63 8.02 2.20
N ILE A 297 19.71 7.85 3.15
CA ILE A 297 18.99 8.98 3.73
C ILE A 297 19.99 9.77 4.59
N ALA A 298 20.19 11.04 4.23
CA ALA A 298 21.04 11.99 4.96
C ALA A 298 22.46 11.46 5.31
N LYS A 299 23.06 10.63 4.45
CA LYS A 299 24.38 9.97 4.64
C LYS A 299 24.50 8.99 5.82
N MET A 300 23.45 8.77 6.63
CA MET A 300 23.55 7.97 7.86
C MET A 300 22.88 6.60 7.77
N LEU A 301 21.87 6.44 6.92
CA LEU A 301 21.06 5.22 6.90
C LEU A 301 21.01 4.62 5.50
N LEU A 302 21.59 3.43 5.35
CA LEU A 302 21.60 2.65 4.11
C LEU A 302 20.20 2.10 3.87
N LEU A 303 19.58 2.33 2.70
CA LEU A 303 18.35 1.64 2.33
C LEU A 303 18.69 0.28 1.72
N SER A 304 18.52 -0.78 2.50
CA SER A 304 18.75 -2.16 2.06
C SER A 304 17.96 -3.13 2.92
N ARG A 305 17.76 -4.36 2.45
CA ARG A 305 17.10 -5.39 3.25
C ARG A 305 17.95 -5.82 4.47
N GLU A 306 19.27 -5.66 4.39
CA GLU A 306 20.23 -5.97 5.47
C GLU A 306 20.21 -4.92 6.59
N SER A 307 20.08 -3.64 6.26
CA SER A 307 20.01 -2.54 7.24
C SER A 307 18.70 -2.50 8.04
N PHE A 308 17.67 -3.23 7.60
CA PHE A 308 16.45 -3.46 8.36
C PHE A 308 16.59 -4.61 9.38
N ALA A 309 17.52 -5.54 9.17
CA ALA A 309 17.74 -6.69 10.04
C ALA A 309 18.72 -6.38 11.20
N THR A 310 19.48 -5.28 11.11
CA THR A 310 20.37 -4.73 12.15
C THR A 310 19.67 -3.72 13.02
#